data_AF-A0A2C9KDC6-F1
#
_entry.id   AF-A0A2C9KDC6-F1
#
_cell.length_a   1.000
_cell.length_b   1.000
_cell.length_c   1.000
_cell.angle_alpha   90.00
_cell.angle_beta   90.00
_cell.angle_gamma   90.00
#
_symmetry.space_group_name_H-M   'P 1'
#
loop_
_entity.id
_entity.type
_entity.pdbx_description
1 polymer ?
#
loop_
_entity_poly.entity_id
_entity_poly.type
_entity_poly.pdbx_seq_one_letter_code
_entity_poly.pdbx_strand_id
1 'polypeptide(L)'
;MVDDEDVDVKALVNAWLKTQEESDQQLLSGWIEDHFYRALQWVLKQNDLVVETSLVGIVLNGLSHLHHVTSKAHFAVCLIHGLGGNLTEGSREIFAKEVFSWCNESPPDPRRPLDTFFDDSLGRLMQYNMEKAEELRADNFLSSMSLPVIRTGDVQRALDYFLPWLDADTRQPFIICGPEGCGKGLLLRHAFEKLRSTQVAMVHCSAQTNPSHILQKLGQTCMVISTNTGRVYRPKDCERLLLYLKDINLPKPDKWGTCQMIAFLQQVVTYNGFYDSNLEWVGLEGVQIVASMNAGSTLGRHKLTTRFTSVVRICNVGYPDRDQLQTIYAAYLKPILNRQLAKHAVWGSSSKVSALANSMIQFYEQVLG
;
A
#
# COMPACT_ATOMS: atom_id res chain seq x y z
N MET A 1 4.01 4.70 -31.84
CA MET A 1 3.49 4.92 -30.48
C MET A 1 2.00 4.74 -30.62
N VAL A 2 1.42 3.82 -29.85
CA VAL A 2 -0.05 3.67 -29.79
C VAL A 2 -0.51 4.82 -28.91
N ASP A 3 -1.40 5.67 -29.42
CA ASP A 3 -1.91 6.81 -28.66
C ASP A 3 -2.85 6.30 -27.56
N ASP A 4 -3.01 7.05 -26.46
CA ASP A 4 -3.93 6.67 -25.37
C ASP A 4 -5.40 6.56 -25.86
N GLU A 5 -5.73 7.17 -27.01
CA GLU A 5 -7.03 7.04 -27.69
C GLU A 5 -7.26 5.66 -28.34
N ASP A 6 -6.19 4.93 -28.66
CA ASP A 6 -6.27 3.59 -29.26
C ASP A 6 -6.43 2.48 -28.20
N VAL A 7 -6.33 2.81 -26.91
CA VAL A 7 -6.46 1.84 -25.82
C VAL A 7 -7.94 1.56 -25.55
N ASP A 8 -8.41 0.38 -25.96
CA ASP A 8 -9.76 -0.08 -25.63
C ASP A 8 -9.85 -0.50 -24.15
N VAL A 9 -10.19 0.48 -23.30
CA VAL A 9 -10.43 0.26 -21.86
C VAL A 9 -11.54 -0.76 -21.63
N LYS A 10 -12.57 -0.81 -22.49
CA LYS A 10 -13.65 -1.79 -22.35
C LYS A 10 -13.15 -3.21 -22.59
N ALA A 11 -12.30 -3.41 -23.59
CA ALA A 11 -11.68 -4.71 -23.83
C ALA A 11 -10.84 -5.17 -22.63
N LEU A 12 -10.09 -4.27 -22.00
CA LEU A 12 -9.30 -4.58 -20.80
C LEU A 12 -10.19 -4.97 -19.61
N VAL A 13 -11.24 -4.19 -19.36
CA VAL A 13 -12.21 -4.47 -18.28
C VAL A 13 -12.93 -5.80 -18.54
N ASN A 14 -13.33 -6.08 -19.78
CA ASN A 14 -13.97 -7.34 -20.15
C ASN A 14 -13.01 -8.53 -19.99
N ALA A 15 -11.72 -8.36 -20.29
CA ALA A 15 -10.72 -9.40 -20.05
C ALA A 15 -10.56 -9.69 -18.56
N TRP A 16 -10.57 -8.66 -17.72
CA TRP A 16 -10.53 -8.81 -16.26
C TRP A 16 -11.83 -9.41 -15.69
N LEU A 17 -13.00 -9.03 -16.20
CA LEU A 17 -14.28 -9.62 -15.77
C LEU A 17 -14.32 -11.13 -15.97
N LYS A 18 -13.75 -11.63 -17.07
CA LYS A 18 -13.64 -13.06 -17.35
C LYS A 18 -12.77 -13.84 -16.36
N THR A 19 -11.93 -13.16 -15.57
CA THR A 19 -11.15 -13.83 -14.51
C THR A 19 -11.90 -13.94 -13.19
N GLN A 20 -13.08 -13.30 -13.06
CA GLN A 20 -13.92 -13.35 -11.86
C GLN A 20 -14.86 -14.56 -11.89
N GLU A 21 -15.42 -14.93 -10.74
CA GLU A 21 -16.41 -16.01 -10.64
C GLU A 21 -17.69 -15.67 -11.42
N GLU A 22 -18.30 -16.68 -12.06
CA GLU A 22 -19.47 -16.49 -12.94
C GLU A 22 -20.69 -15.87 -12.21
N SER A 23 -20.83 -16.11 -10.90
CA SER A 23 -21.89 -15.51 -10.07
C SER A 23 -21.76 -13.99 -9.96
N ASP A 24 -20.53 -13.50 -9.93
CA ASP A 24 -20.21 -12.11 -9.64
C ASP A 24 -20.13 -11.28 -10.92
N GLN A 25 -19.79 -11.92 -12.04
CA GLN A 25 -19.61 -11.26 -13.35
C GLN A 25 -20.81 -10.40 -13.77
N GLN A 26 -22.04 -10.89 -13.60
CA GLN A 26 -23.24 -10.16 -14.02
C GLN A 26 -23.51 -8.91 -13.15
N LEU A 27 -23.31 -9.03 -11.84
CA LEU A 27 -23.47 -7.90 -10.91
C LEU A 27 -22.37 -6.86 -11.12
N LEU A 28 -21.12 -7.32 -11.21
CA LEU A 28 -19.95 -6.48 -11.44
C LEU A 28 -20.03 -5.75 -12.77
N SER A 29 -20.47 -6.41 -13.85
CA SER A 29 -20.61 -5.75 -15.15
C SER A 29 -21.57 -4.56 -15.09
N GLY A 30 -22.71 -4.72 -14.40
CA GLY A 30 -23.67 -3.62 -14.23
C GLY A 30 -23.07 -2.44 -13.46
N TRP A 31 -22.44 -2.69 -12.32
CA TRP A 31 -21.81 -1.62 -11.52
C TRP A 31 -20.63 -0.96 -12.22
N ILE A 32 -19.86 -1.71 -12.99
CA ILE A 32 -18.76 -1.16 -13.78
C ILE A 32 -19.28 -0.22 -14.86
N GLU A 33 -20.32 -0.62 -15.59
CA GLU A 33 -20.95 0.21 -16.61
C GLU A 33 -21.54 1.50 -16.00
N ASP A 34 -22.22 1.38 -14.86
CA ASP A 34 -22.91 2.50 -14.22
C ASP A 34 -21.98 3.48 -13.50
N HIS A 35 -20.87 3.00 -12.93
CA HIS A 35 -20.08 3.76 -11.95
C HIS A 35 -18.59 3.81 -12.24
N PHE A 36 -17.97 2.70 -12.67
CA PHE A 36 -16.50 2.63 -12.83
C PHE A 36 -15.99 3.59 -13.90
N TYR A 37 -16.59 3.61 -15.09
CA TYR A 37 -16.14 4.48 -16.18
C TYR A 37 -16.31 5.97 -15.85
N ARG A 38 -17.39 6.34 -15.17
CA ARG A 38 -17.61 7.71 -14.70
C ARG A 38 -16.53 8.12 -13.70
N ALA A 39 -16.20 7.25 -12.76
CA ALA A 39 -15.16 7.49 -11.76
C ALA A 39 -13.77 7.58 -12.39
N LEU A 40 -13.47 6.71 -13.36
CA LEU A 40 -12.22 6.75 -14.13
C LEU A 40 -12.08 8.08 -14.87
N GLN A 41 -13.12 8.53 -15.58
CA GLN A 41 -13.11 9.82 -16.28
C GLN A 41 -12.86 10.99 -15.34
N TRP A 42 -13.44 10.95 -14.12
CA TRP A 42 -13.19 11.97 -13.12
C TRP A 42 -11.71 11.99 -12.70
N VAL A 43 -11.11 10.83 -12.44
CA VAL A 43 -9.68 10.73 -12.06
C VAL A 43 -8.78 11.27 -13.17
N LEU A 44 -9.06 10.90 -14.42
CA LEU A 44 -8.31 11.40 -15.58
C LEU A 44 -8.45 12.92 -15.75
N LYS A 45 -9.64 13.47 -15.47
CA LYS A 45 -9.89 14.91 -15.55
C LYS A 45 -9.18 15.70 -14.45
N GLN A 46 -9.15 15.18 -13.22
CA GLN A 46 -8.45 15.85 -12.12
C GLN A 46 -6.93 15.80 -12.32
N ASN A 47 -6.41 14.66 -12.81
CA ASN A 47 -4.99 14.44 -13.08
C ASN A 47 -4.06 14.80 -11.91
N ASP A 48 -4.52 14.63 -10.67
CA ASP A 48 -3.79 14.96 -9.45
C ASP A 48 -3.24 13.69 -8.78
N LEU A 49 -2.38 12.99 -9.54
CA LEU A 49 -1.75 11.74 -9.14
C LEU A 49 -0.41 12.00 -8.42
N VAL A 50 -0.17 11.25 -7.36
CA VAL A 50 1.09 11.29 -6.60
C VAL A 50 2.24 10.66 -7.40
N VAL A 51 1.93 9.63 -8.20
CA VAL A 51 2.87 8.94 -9.06
C VAL A 51 2.34 8.87 -10.48
N GLU A 52 3.14 9.32 -11.45
CA GLU A 52 2.78 9.22 -12.87
C GLU A 52 2.67 7.74 -13.31
N THR A 53 1.58 7.41 -14.00
CA THR A 53 1.30 6.08 -14.54
C THR A 53 0.44 6.20 -15.81
N SER A 54 0.34 5.13 -16.60
CA SER A 54 -0.50 5.13 -17.81
C SER A 54 -1.99 4.94 -17.49
N LEU A 55 -2.85 5.18 -18.47
CA LEU A 55 -4.28 4.87 -18.39
C LEU A 55 -4.53 3.41 -17.97
N VAL A 56 -3.79 2.47 -18.54
CA VAL A 56 -3.86 1.04 -18.19
C VAL A 56 -3.49 0.82 -16.73
N GLY A 57 -2.46 1.52 -16.23
CA GLY A 57 -2.07 1.48 -14.83
C GLY A 57 -3.17 1.93 -13.87
N ILE A 58 -3.87 3.03 -14.19
CA ILE A 58 -4.99 3.54 -13.40
C ILE A 58 -6.15 2.52 -13.39
N VAL A 59 -6.52 2.01 -14.56
CA VAL A 59 -7.61 1.03 -14.70
C VAL A 59 -7.31 -0.24 -13.90
N LEU A 60 -6.11 -0.81 -14.06
CA LEU A 60 -5.72 -2.02 -13.33
C LEU A 60 -5.61 -1.79 -11.81
N ASN A 61 -5.24 -0.59 -11.37
CA ASN A 61 -5.28 -0.24 -9.94
C ASN A 61 -6.71 -0.22 -9.40
N GLY A 62 -7.64 0.38 -10.15
CA GLY A 62 -9.08 0.38 -9.87
C GLY A 62 -9.66 -1.03 -9.77
N LEU A 63 -9.50 -1.83 -10.84
CA LEU A 63 -10.02 -3.19 -10.93
C LEU A 63 -9.44 -4.12 -9.86
N SER A 64 -8.19 -3.89 -9.42
CA SER A 64 -7.55 -4.74 -8.41
C SER A 64 -8.28 -4.83 -7.07
N HIS A 65 -9.13 -3.84 -6.76
CA HIS A 65 -9.92 -3.80 -5.53
C HIS A 65 -11.34 -4.34 -5.70
N LEU A 66 -11.79 -4.64 -6.92
CA LEU A 66 -13.17 -5.04 -7.20
C LEU A 66 -13.39 -6.56 -7.17
N HIS A 67 -12.49 -7.31 -6.52
CA HIS A 67 -12.64 -8.74 -6.31
C HIS A 67 -13.60 -8.99 -5.12
N HIS A 68 -14.46 -10.00 -5.23
CA HIS A 68 -15.37 -10.45 -4.17
C HIS A 68 -16.31 -9.36 -3.60
N VAL A 69 -16.77 -8.45 -4.45
CA VAL A 69 -17.67 -7.37 -4.05
C VAL A 69 -19.11 -7.90 -3.89
N THR A 70 -19.63 -7.79 -2.68
CA THR A 70 -20.93 -8.39 -2.29
C THR A 70 -22.12 -7.44 -2.38
N SER A 71 -21.90 -6.12 -2.35
CA SER A 71 -22.96 -5.12 -2.36
C SER A 71 -22.53 -3.83 -3.06
N LYS A 72 -23.50 -2.98 -3.40
CA LYS A 72 -23.22 -1.67 -4.01
C LYS A 72 -22.44 -0.75 -3.08
N ALA A 73 -22.72 -0.80 -1.78
CA ALA A 73 -21.97 -0.09 -0.75
C ALA A 73 -20.51 -0.56 -0.68
N HIS A 74 -20.29 -1.88 -0.73
CA HIS A 74 -18.94 -2.46 -0.80
C HIS A 74 -18.23 -2.02 -2.08
N PHE A 75 -18.92 -2.06 -3.23
CA PHE A 75 -18.40 -1.60 -4.51
C PHE A 75 -17.90 -0.15 -4.43
N ALA A 76 -18.67 0.74 -3.82
CA ALA A 76 -18.31 2.15 -3.67
C ALA A 76 -17.00 2.33 -2.89
N VAL A 77 -16.83 1.61 -1.77
CA VAL A 77 -15.58 1.65 -0.97
C VAL A 77 -14.40 1.11 -1.77
N CYS A 78 -14.56 -0.04 -2.43
CA CYS A 78 -13.50 -0.63 -3.26
C CYS A 78 -13.11 0.25 -4.44
N LEU A 79 -14.08 0.95 -5.05
CA LEU A 79 -13.83 1.91 -6.12
C LEU A 79 -13.00 3.11 -5.62
N ILE A 80 -13.30 3.62 -4.42
CA ILE A 80 -12.53 4.68 -3.76
C ILE A 80 -11.11 4.21 -3.47
N HIS A 81 -10.93 3.00 -2.95
CA HIS A 81 -9.60 2.44 -2.65
C HIS A 81 -8.77 2.23 -3.92
N GLY A 82 -9.36 1.61 -4.94
CA GLY A 82 -8.69 1.27 -6.19
C GLY A 82 -8.31 2.48 -7.04
N LEU A 83 -9.26 3.36 -7.36
CA LEU A 83 -9.00 4.53 -8.21
C LEU A 83 -8.42 5.71 -7.41
N GLY A 84 -8.78 5.84 -6.14
CA GLY A 84 -8.32 6.92 -5.27
C GLY A 84 -6.94 6.67 -4.66
N GLY A 85 -6.44 5.43 -4.67
CA GLY A 85 -5.16 5.06 -4.06
C GLY A 85 -3.97 5.91 -4.50
N ASN A 86 -3.90 6.31 -5.77
CA ASN A 86 -2.80 7.12 -6.31
C ASN A 86 -3.08 8.64 -6.32
N LEU A 87 -4.26 9.09 -5.86
CA LEU A 87 -4.57 10.52 -5.73
C LEU A 87 -3.87 11.15 -4.52
N THR A 88 -3.65 12.46 -4.58
CA THR A 88 -3.33 13.27 -3.39
C THR A 88 -4.48 13.18 -2.38
N GLU A 89 -4.19 13.45 -1.11
CA GLU A 89 -5.18 13.33 -0.03
C GLU A 89 -6.40 14.24 -0.24
N GLY A 90 -6.18 15.52 -0.60
CA GLY A 90 -7.27 16.46 -0.85
C GLY A 90 -8.16 16.05 -2.03
N SER A 91 -7.56 15.62 -3.15
CA SER A 91 -8.32 15.13 -4.31
C SER A 91 -9.05 13.82 -4.00
N ARG A 92 -8.48 12.95 -3.15
CA ARG A 92 -9.11 11.69 -2.73
C ARG A 92 -10.36 11.93 -1.88
N GLU A 93 -10.38 12.94 -1.01
CA GLU A 93 -11.58 13.29 -0.24
C GLU A 93 -12.73 13.74 -1.13
N ILE A 94 -12.44 14.59 -2.13
CA ILE A 94 -13.44 15.04 -3.10
C ILE A 94 -13.95 13.86 -3.91
N PHE A 95 -13.05 13.00 -4.37
CA PHE A 95 -13.39 11.78 -5.10
C PHE A 95 -14.34 10.89 -4.31
N ALA A 96 -14.06 10.65 -3.03
CA ALA A 96 -14.90 9.82 -2.18
C ALA A 96 -16.33 10.38 -2.05
N LYS A 97 -16.48 11.69 -1.88
CA LYS A 97 -17.81 12.34 -1.82
C LYS A 97 -18.60 12.14 -3.11
N GLU A 98 -17.93 12.31 -4.24
CA GLU A 98 -18.53 12.11 -5.57
C GLU A 98 -18.93 10.65 -5.79
N VAL A 99 -18.06 9.69 -5.46
CA VAL A 99 -18.35 8.26 -5.63
C VAL A 99 -19.55 7.82 -4.79
N PHE A 100 -19.64 8.23 -3.52
CA PHE A 100 -20.79 7.94 -2.67
C PHE A 100 -22.09 8.53 -3.26
N SER A 101 -22.03 9.79 -3.74
CA SER A 101 -23.16 10.44 -4.42
C SER A 101 -23.60 9.67 -5.68
N TRP A 102 -22.67 9.26 -6.53
CA TRP A 102 -22.99 8.53 -7.77
C TRP A 102 -23.53 7.13 -7.50
N CYS A 103 -23.04 6.46 -6.45
CA CYS A 103 -23.54 5.16 -6.02
C CYS A 103 -24.88 5.26 -5.27
N ASN A 104 -25.33 6.47 -4.92
CA ASN A 104 -26.49 6.72 -4.06
C ASN A 104 -26.34 6.03 -2.68
N GLU A 105 -25.12 6.06 -2.15
CA GLU A 105 -24.76 5.52 -0.84
C GLU A 105 -24.36 6.67 0.08
N SER A 106 -24.58 6.52 1.38
CA SER A 106 -24.24 7.55 2.37
C SER A 106 -23.18 7.04 3.34
N PRO A 107 -21.99 7.67 3.40
CA PRO A 107 -21.00 7.31 4.41
C PRO A 107 -21.54 7.65 5.81
N PRO A 108 -21.12 6.91 6.87
CA PRO A 108 -21.56 7.17 8.24
C PRO A 108 -21.25 8.59 8.73
N ASP A 109 -20.12 9.15 8.30
CA ASP A 109 -19.77 10.55 8.51
C ASP A 109 -19.49 11.26 7.17
N PRO A 110 -20.42 12.10 6.68
CA PRO A 110 -20.23 12.87 5.45
C PRO A 110 -19.05 13.86 5.47
N ARG A 111 -18.57 14.24 6.66
CA ARG A 111 -17.41 15.14 6.80
C ARG A 111 -16.09 14.40 6.60
N ARG A 112 -16.07 13.10 6.91
CA ARG A 112 -14.90 12.22 6.82
C ARG A 112 -15.21 10.98 5.99
N PRO A 113 -15.49 11.15 4.68
CA PRO A 113 -15.91 10.04 3.82
C PRO A 113 -14.82 8.96 3.68
N LEU A 114 -13.54 9.33 3.77
CA LEU A 114 -12.42 8.40 3.72
C LEU A 114 -12.35 7.49 4.95
N ASP A 115 -12.99 7.87 6.05
CA ASP A 115 -13.02 7.06 7.28
C ASP A 115 -14.12 5.99 7.25
N THR A 116 -14.62 5.65 6.05
CA THR A 116 -15.67 4.65 5.84
C THR A 116 -15.07 3.33 5.36
N PHE A 117 -15.52 2.22 5.95
CA PHE A 117 -15.25 0.87 5.47
C PHE A 117 -16.55 0.08 5.33
N PHE A 118 -16.51 -1.01 4.58
CA PHE A 118 -17.62 -1.95 4.48
C PHE A 118 -17.39 -3.12 5.45
N ASP A 119 -18.34 -3.37 6.35
CA ASP A 119 -18.28 -4.49 7.28
C ASP A 119 -19.03 -5.68 6.67
N ASP A 120 -18.31 -6.72 6.24
CA ASP A 120 -18.90 -7.91 5.63
C ASP A 120 -19.82 -8.69 6.59
N SER A 121 -19.56 -8.62 7.89
CA SER A 121 -20.36 -9.34 8.89
C SER A 121 -21.72 -8.68 9.14
N LEU A 122 -21.76 -7.34 9.08
CA LEU A 122 -22.98 -6.55 9.24
C LEU A 122 -23.65 -6.18 7.91
N GLY A 123 -22.94 -6.35 6.78
CA GLY A 123 -23.41 -6.01 5.45
C GLY A 123 -23.68 -4.52 5.25
N ARG A 124 -22.94 -3.63 5.92
CA ARG A 124 -23.19 -2.18 5.88
C ARG A 124 -21.92 -1.34 6.00
N LEU A 125 -22.03 -0.07 5.62
CA LEU A 125 -20.97 0.93 5.82
C LEU A 125 -20.81 1.26 7.30
N MET A 126 -19.57 1.25 7.76
CA MET A 126 -19.15 1.55 9.12
C MET A 126 -18.00 2.57 9.09
N GLN A 127 -17.79 3.26 10.22
CA GLN A 127 -16.70 4.22 10.35
C GLN A 127 -15.52 3.56 11.07
N TYR A 128 -14.30 3.79 10.59
CA TYR A 128 -13.11 3.37 11.32
C TYR A 128 -13.10 4.05 12.69
N ASN A 129 -13.19 3.23 13.73
CA ASN A 129 -13.09 3.68 15.09
C ASN A 129 -11.73 3.32 15.64
N MET A 130 -11.23 4.12 16.59
CA MET A 130 -10.05 3.71 17.35
C MET A 130 -10.34 2.40 18.07
N GLU A 131 -9.57 1.38 17.75
CA GLU A 131 -9.48 0.20 18.61
C GLU A 131 -8.73 0.61 19.88
N LYS A 132 -9.31 0.31 21.05
CA LYS A 132 -8.56 0.43 22.31
C LYS A 132 -7.35 -0.47 22.18
N ALA A 133 -6.15 0.11 22.18
CA ALA A 133 -4.92 -0.66 22.18
C ALA A 133 -4.99 -1.71 23.29
N GLU A 134 -4.67 -2.97 22.96
CA GLU A 134 -4.41 -4.01 23.96
C GLU A 134 -3.43 -3.47 25.00
N GLU A 135 -3.46 -4.00 26.24
CA GLU A 135 -2.61 -3.50 27.32
C GLU A 135 -1.12 -3.58 26.96
N LEU A 136 -0.60 -2.48 26.40
CA LEU A 136 0.81 -2.34 26.06
C LEU A 136 1.62 -2.43 27.35
N ARG A 137 2.71 -3.17 27.28
CA ARG A 137 3.72 -3.23 28.35
C ARG A 137 4.97 -2.52 27.89
N ALA A 138 5.74 -2.01 28.84
CA ALA A 138 7.01 -1.37 28.53
C ALA A 138 7.98 -2.30 27.77
N ASP A 139 7.84 -3.62 27.96
CA ASP A 139 8.68 -4.62 27.31
C ASP A 139 8.41 -4.73 25.80
N ASN A 140 7.22 -4.31 25.33
CA ASN A 140 6.91 -4.23 23.89
C ASN A 140 7.78 -3.20 23.15
N PHE A 141 8.45 -2.29 23.86
CA PHE A 141 9.27 -1.23 23.28
C PHE A 141 10.78 -1.54 23.30
N LEU A 142 11.18 -2.74 23.75
CA LEU A 142 12.60 -3.11 23.84
C LEU A 142 13.23 -3.38 22.47
N SER A 143 12.44 -3.86 21.52
CA SER A 143 12.87 -4.09 20.14
C SER A 143 12.49 -2.90 19.28
N SER A 144 13.49 -2.18 18.77
CA SER A 144 13.28 -1.08 17.81
C SER A 144 12.73 -1.55 16.47
N MET A 145 12.85 -2.86 16.16
CA MET A 145 12.41 -3.46 14.90
C MET A 145 10.92 -3.82 14.90
N SER A 146 10.30 -4.00 16.08
CA SER A 146 8.93 -4.51 16.24
C SER A 146 8.14 -3.65 17.25
N LEU A 147 8.02 -2.35 16.96
CA LEU A 147 7.23 -1.44 17.79
C LEU A 147 5.73 -1.75 17.65
N PRO A 148 4.96 -1.72 18.75
CA PRO A 148 3.55 -2.04 18.72
C PRO A 148 2.76 -1.00 17.92
N VAL A 149 2.02 -1.41 16.90
CA VAL A 149 1.24 -0.49 16.08
C VAL A 149 -0.10 -0.18 16.74
N ILE A 150 -0.34 1.10 17.05
CA ILE A 150 -1.66 1.58 17.49
C ILE A 150 -2.59 1.64 16.28
N ARG A 151 -3.70 0.91 16.33
CA ARG A 151 -4.67 0.84 15.24
C ARG A 151 -5.64 2.03 15.25
N THR A 152 -5.13 3.20 14.90
CA THR A 152 -5.97 4.39 14.62
C THR A 152 -6.78 4.20 13.34
N GLY A 153 -7.73 5.12 13.09
CA GLY A 153 -8.52 5.12 11.86
C GLY A 153 -7.65 5.16 10.60
N ASP A 154 -6.61 6.02 10.57
CA ASP A 154 -5.71 6.10 9.40
C ASP A 154 -4.91 4.83 9.19
N VAL A 155 -4.51 4.16 10.27
CA VAL A 155 -3.77 2.90 10.20
C VAL A 155 -4.66 1.80 9.63
N GLN A 156 -5.88 1.66 10.13
CA GLN A 156 -6.84 0.67 9.62
C GLN A 156 -7.16 0.95 8.14
N ARG A 157 -7.50 2.19 7.81
CA ARG A 157 -7.70 2.64 6.43
C ARG A 157 -6.50 2.34 5.55
N ALA A 158 -5.28 2.70 5.96
CA ALA A 158 -4.09 2.45 5.16
C ALA A 158 -3.85 0.95 4.94
N LEU A 159 -4.12 0.10 5.94
CA LEU A 159 -4.03 -1.35 5.80
C LEU A 159 -5.03 -1.87 4.77
N ASP A 160 -6.28 -1.41 4.80
CA ASP A 160 -7.34 -1.87 3.90
C ASP A 160 -7.09 -1.50 2.42
N TYR A 161 -6.22 -0.53 2.14
CA TYR A 161 -5.80 -0.20 0.77
C TYR A 161 -4.83 -1.21 0.16
N PHE A 162 -4.00 -1.90 0.96
CA PHE A 162 -2.95 -2.77 0.41
C PHE A 162 -3.00 -4.21 0.90
N LEU A 163 -3.76 -4.51 1.96
CA LEU A 163 -4.02 -5.88 2.39
C LEU A 163 -4.63 -6.76 1.29
N PRO A 164 -5.60 -6.28 0.47
CA PRO A 164 -6.13 -7.08 -0.64
C PRO A 164 -5.06 -7.51 -1.65
N TRP A 165 -3.96 -6.75 -1.78
CA TRP A 165 -2.83 -7.10 -2.65
C TRP A 165 -1.87 -8.11 -1.99
N LEU A 166 -1.94 -8.26 -0.67
CA LEU A 166 -1.20 -9.25 0.11
C LEU A 166 -1.96 -10.57 0.31
N ASP A 167 -3.26 -10.62 0.08
CA ASP A 167 -3.86 -11.60 -0.84
C ASP A 167 -3.04 -12.87 -1.18
N ALA A 168 -3.27 -14.04 -0.58
CA ALA A 168 -2.75 -15.31 -1.07
C ALA A 168 -3.30 -15.64 -2.47
N ASP A 169 -4.52 -15.20 -2.78
CA ASP A 169 -5.16 -15.44 -4.07
C ASP A 169 -4.75 -14.40 -5.13
N THR A 170 -4.56 -13.14 -4.73
CA THR A 170 -4.28 -12.04 -5.68
C THR A 170 -2.78 -11.79 -5.93
N ARG A 171 -1.95 -11.90 -4.87
CA ARG A 171 -0.48 -11.68 -4.85
C ARG A 171 0.04 -10.52 -5.71
N GLN A 172 -0.65 -9.39 -5.72
CA GLN A 172 -0.33 -8.27 -6.63
C GLN A 172 0.97 -7.56 -6.22
N PRO A 173 1.89 -7.22 -7.14
CA PRO A 173 3.03 -6.38 -6.81
C PRO A 173 2.57 -4.93 -6.61
N PHE A 174 3.07 -4.26 -5.57
CA PHE A 174 2.62 -2.90 -5.24
C PHE A 174 3.69 -1.99 -4.65
N ILE A 175 3.42 -0.68 -4.71
CA ILE A 175 4.24 0.39 -4.16
C ILE A 175 3.40 1.23 -3.18
N ILE A 176 3.88 1.34 -1.93
CA ILE A 176 3.36 2.32 -0.99
C ILE A 176 4.15 3.62 -1.10
N CYS A 177 3.45 4.70 -1.39
CA CYS A 177 3.99 6.06 -1.48
C CYS A 177 3.53 6.90 -0.30
N GLY A 178 4.30 7.94 0.03
CA GLY A 178 3.91 8.88 1.08
C GLY A 178 5.09 9.70 1.56
N PRO A 179 4.87 10.73 2.39
CA PRO A 179 5.95 11.56 2.93
C PRO A 179 6.97 10.78 3.77
N GLU A 180 8.16 11.34 3.94
CA GLU A 180 9.18 10.73 4.80
C GLU A 180 8.69 10.66 6.25
N GLY A 181 8.89 9.53 6.93
CA GLY A 181 8.45 9.39 8.33
C GLY A 181 6.95 9.17 8.55
N CYS A 182 6.10 9.06 7.52
CA CYS A 182 4.66 8.80 7.70
C CYS A 182 4.28 7.36 8.12
N GLY A 183 5.26 6.50 8.44
CA GLY A 183 4.98 5.16 8.98
C GLY A 183 4.83 4.03 7.95
N LYS A 184 5.09 4.25 6.64
CA LYS A 184 5.01 3.20 5.59
C LYS A 184 5.67 1.88 5.96
N GLY A 185 6.92 1.93 6.43
CA GLY A 185 7.68 0.73 6.80
C GLY A 185 7.14 0.05 8.07
N LEU A 186 6.48 0.80 8.96
CA LEU A 186 5.81 0.24 10.14
C LEU A 186 4.54 -0.52 9.72
N LEU A 187 3.71 0.10 8.86
CA LEU A 187 2.49 -0.51 8.31
C LEU A 187 2.79 -1.79 7.54
N LEU A 188 3.80 -1.76 6.66
CA LEU A 188 4.20 -2.93 5.87
C LEU A 188 4.66 -4.08 6.75
N ARG A 189 5.54 -3.82 7.73
CA ARG A 189 6.01 -4.87 8.66
C ARG A 189 4.86 -5.47 9.45
N HIS A 190 3.97 -4.63 9.99
CA HIS A 190 2.78 -5.07 10.71
C HIS A 190 1.86 -5.95 9.84
N ALA A 191 1.71 -5.63 8.55
CA ALA A 191 0.97 -6.46 7.63
C ALA A 191 1.69 -7.79 7.34
N PHE A 192 3.02 -7.76 7.13
CA PHE A 192 3.80 -8.96 6.83
C PHE A 192 3.81 -9.96 7.98
N GLU A 193 3.84 -9.50 9.23
CA GLU A 193 3.80 -10.34 10.43
C GLU A 193 2.51 -11.17 10.54
N LYS A 194 1.41 -10.72 9.91
CA LYS A 194 0.13 -11.44 9.88
C LYS A 194 0.07 -12.53 8.80
N LEU A 195 0.99 -12.53 7.84
CA LEU A 195 0.99 -13.48 6.74
C LEU A 195 1.54 -14.83 7.20
N ARG A 196 0.84 -15.90 6.83
CA ARG A 196 1.27 -17.27 7.10
C ARG A 196 2.22 -17.77 6.00
N SER A 197 3.11 -18.70 6.36
CA SER A 197 4.03 -19.37 5.42
C SER A 197 4.80 -18.40 4.50
N THR A 198 5.11 -17.20 5.01
CA THR A 198 5.68 -16.10 4.24
C THR A 198 6.99 -15.62 4.88
N GLN A 199 8.05 -15.49 4.08
CA GLN A 199 9.33 -14.90 4.49
C GLN A 199 9.49 -13.51 3.88
N VAL A 200 10.06 -12.56 4.63
CA VAL A 200 10.35 -11.21 4.13
C VAL A 200 11.85 -11.04 3.89
N ALA A 201 12.21 -10.76 2.64
CA ALA A 201 13.56 -10.33 2.26
C ALA A 201 13.58 -8.83 2.04
N MET A 202 14.12 -8.08 3.00
CA MET A 202 14.24 -6.63 2.88
C MET A 202 15.53 -6.23 2.16
N VAL A 203 15.42 -5.28 1.23
CA VAL A 203 16.53 -4.61 0.57
C VAL A 203 16.39 -3.11 0.79
N HIS A 204 17.40 -2.50 1.41
CA HIS A 204 17.49 -1.06 1.57
C HIS A 204 18.15 -0.46 0.33
N CYS A 205 17.36 0.21 -0.51
CA CYS A 205 17.89 0.85 -1.70
C CYS A 205 18.69 2.11 -1.35
N SER A 206 19.72 2.36 -2.15
CA SER A 206 20.55 3.56 -2.13
C SER A 206 20.86 3.97 -3.57
N ALA A 207 21.56 5.09 -3.75
CA ALA A 207 22.00 5.54 -5.06
C ALA A 207 22.87 4.51 -5.83
N GLN A 208 23.48 3.55 -5.13
CA GLN A 208 24.36 2.53 -5.70
C GLN A 208 23.66 1.17 -5.89
N THR A 209 22.40 1.03 -5.48
CA THR A 209 21.68 -0.24 -5.61
C THR A 209 21.46 -0.56 -7.08
N ASN A 210 21.80 -1.79 -7.47
CA ASN A 210 21.74 -2.29 -8.84
C ASN A 210 21.05 -3.68 -8.83
N PRO A 211 20.77 -4.26 -10.00
CA PRO A 211 20.17 -5.59 -10.09
C PRO A 211 20.96 -6.70 -9.38
N SER A 212 22.30 -6.66 -9.36
CA SER A 212 23.10 -7.73 -8.75
C SER A 212 22.91 -7.83 -7.25
N HIS A 213 22.65 -6.72 -6.54
CA HIS A 213 22.30 -6.75 -5.11
C HIS A 213 20.95 -7.46 -4.87
N ILE A 214 19.97 -7.27 -5.75
CA ILE A 214 18.67 -7.95 -5.66
C ILE A 214 18.85 -9.44 -5.91
N LEU A 215 19.61 -9.80 -6.95
CA LEU A 215 19.92 -11.19 -7.27
C LEU A 215 20.70 -11.89 -6.14
N GLN A 216 21.65 -11.20 -5.51
CA GLN A 216 22.36 -11.70 -4.35
C GLN A 216 21.40 -11.99 -3.19
N LYS A 217 20.46 -11.08 -2.92
CA LYS A 217 19.45 -11.28 -1.87
C LYS A 217 18.54 -12.46 -2.19
N LEU A 218 18.08 -12.58 -3.42
CA LEU A 218 17.28 -13.71 -3.90
C LEU A 218 18.06 -15.02 -3.80
N GLY A 219 19.35 -15.06 -4.14
CA GLY A 219 20.18 -16.27 -4.01
C GLY A 219 20.40 -16.71 -2.55
N GLN A 220 20.37 -15.78 -1.60
CA GLN A 220 20.43 -16.11 -0.17
C GLN A 220 19.13 -16.76 0.31
N THR A 221 17.98 -16.26 -0.12
CA THR A 221 16.65 -16.65 0.40
C THR A 221 15.94 -17.73 -0.42
N CYS A 222 16.29 -17.89 -1.70
CA CYS A 222 15.72 -18.89 -2.60
C CYS A 222 16.71 -20.00 -2.91
N MET A 223 16.18 -21.19 -3.19
CA MET A 223 16.90 -22.27 -3.83
C MET A 223 16.65 -22.25 -5.34
N VAL A 224 17.64 -22.75 -6.09
CA VAL A 224 17.53 -22.91 -7.53
C VAL A 224 17.13 -24.34 -7.83
N ILE A 225 16.02 -24.52 -8.52
CA ILE A 225 15.46 -25.83 -8.89
C ILE A 225 15.45 -25.92 -10.42
N SER A 226 15.91 -27.05 -10.96
CA SER A 226 15.78 -27.34 -12.39
C SER A 226 14.40 -27.95 -12.65
N THR A 227 13.62 -27.32 -13.52
CA THR A 227 12.31 -27.80 -13.96
C THR A 227 12.34 -28.08 -15.47
N ASN A 228 11.26 -28.64 -15.99
CA ASN A 228 11.13 -28.96 -17.42
C ASN A 228 11.16 -27.69 -18.30
N THR A 229 10.84 -26.52 -17.76
CA THR A 229 10.84 -25.23 -18.46
C THR A 229 12.10 -24.39 -18.20
N GLY A 230 13.08 -24.94 -17.46
CA GLY A 230 14.34 -24.27 -17.15
C GLY A 230 14.59 -24.14 -15.65
N ARG A 231 15.60 -23.35 -15.30
CA ARG A 231 15.98 -23.10 -13.89
C ARG A 231 15.01 -22.09 -13.28
N VAL A 232 14.55 -22.34 -12.06
CA VAL A 232 13.66 -21.44 -11.32
C VAL A 232 14.18 -21.18 -9.92
N TYR A 233 13.98 -19.96 -9.45
CA TYR A 233 14.20 -19.57 -8.05
C TYR A 233 12.90 -19.79 -7.28
N ARG A 234 12.96 -20.59 -6.22
CA ARG A 234 11.85 -20.85 -5.31
C ARG A 234 12.29 -20.59 -3.86
N PRO A 235 11.47 -19.99 -2.99
CA PRO A 235 11.84 -19.75 -1.60
C PRO A 235 12.23 -21.06 -0.88
N LYS A 236 13.25 -21.02 -0.01
CA LYS A 236 13.81 -22.24 0.60
C LYS A 236 12.88 -22.87 1.63
N ASP A 237 12.38 -22.05 2.55
CA ASP A 237 11.75 -22.50 3.80
C ASP A 237 10.29 -22.03 3.93
N CYS A 238 9.70 -21.51 2.85
CA CYS A 238 8.35 -20.93 2.85
C CYS A 238 7.67 -21.07 1.49
N GLU A 239 6.36 -20.87 1.45
CA GLU A 239 5.57 -20.90 0.20
C GLU A 239 5.68 -19.58 -0.57
N ARG A 240 5.89 -18.47 0.16
CA ARG A 240 5.91 -17.12 -0.40
C ARG A 240 7.07 -16.31 0.16
N LEU A 241 7.85 -15.71 -0.73
CA LEU A 241 8.85 -14.71 -0.39
C LEU A 241 8.35 -13.33 -0.77
N LEU A 242 8.29 -12.42 0.20
CA LEU A 242 8.10 -10.99 -0.04
C LEU A 242 9.47 -10.33 -0.19
N LEU A 243 9.80 -9.92 -1.41
CA LEU A 243 10.96 -9.07 -1.66
C LEU A 243 10.56 -7.61 -1.45
N TYR A 244 10.87 -7.08 -0.26
CA TYR A 244 10.53 -5.71 0.11
C TYR A 244 11.69 -4.75 -0.21
N LEU A 245 11.46 -3.85 -1.16
CA LEU A 245 12.38 -2.80 -1.60
C LEU A 245 12.04 -1.47 -0.92
N LYS A 246 12.88 -1.06 0.03
CA LYS A 246 12.72 0.22 0.72
C LYS A 246 13.45 1.31 -0.07
N ASP A 247 12.75 2.42 -0.33
CA ASP A 247 13.26 3.62 -1.01
C ASP A 247 13.66 3.36 -2.47
N ILE A 248 12.75 2.72 -3.23
CA ILE A 248 12.97 2.27 -4.63
C ILE A 248 13.33 3.40 -5.61
N ASN A 249 13.11 4.66 -5.22
CA ASN A 249 13.39 5.85 -6.04
C ASN A 249 14.74 6.54 -5.75
N LEU A 250 15.58 5.96 -4.89
CA LEU A 250 16.96 6.43 -4.65
C LEU A 250 18.01 5.99 -5.70
N PRO A 251 17.92 4.80 -6.32
CA PRO A 251 18.93 4.35 -7.27
C PRO A 251 19.16 5.34 -8.41
N LYS A 252 20.43 5.68 -8.65
CA LYS A 252 20.81 6.75 -9.57
C LYS A 252 20.56 6.33 -11.03
N PRO A 253 19.84 7.14 -11.82
CA PRO A 253 19.70 6.90 -13.25
C PRO A 253 21.01 7.19 -13.99
N ASP A 254 21.16 6.58 -15.16
CA ASP A 254 22.24 6.90 -16.09
C ASP A 254 22.06 8.29 -16.74
N LYS A 255 22.98 8.65 -17.64
CA LYS A 255 22.97 9.95 -18.35
C LYS A 255 21.70 10.16 -19.21
N TRP A 256 20.94 9.10 -19.49
CA TRP A 256 19.73 9.10 -20.28
C TRP A 256 18.46 9.03 -19.42
N GLY A 257 18.59 9.07 -18.10
CA GLY A 257 17.46 8.99 -17.17
C GLY A 257 16.98 7.56 -16.91
N THR A 258 17.71 6.53 -17.37
CA THR A 258 17.31 5.13 -17.18
C THR A 258 17.92 4.56 -15.90
N CYS A 259 17.09 4.00 -15.03
CA CYS A 259 17.54 3.26 -13.87
C CYS A 259 17.54 1.75 -14.16
N GLN A 260 18.73 1.14 -14.16
CA GLN A 260 18.90 -0.30 -14.43
C GLN A 260 18.14 -1.18 -13.43
N MET A 261 18.06 -0.77 -12.16
CA MET A 261 17.31 -1.49 -11.14
C MET A 261 15.80 -1.52 -11.47
N ILE A 262 15.22 -0.39 -11.87
CA ILE A 262 13.81 -0.31 -12.23
C ILE A 262 13.52 -1.11 -13.51
N ALA A 263 14.41 -1.06 -14.51
CA ALA A 263 14.26 -1.85 -15.73
C ALA A 263 14.29 -3.37 -15.43
N PHE A 264 15.18 -3.80 -14.54
CA PHE A 264 15.22 -5.19 -14.07
C PHE A 264 13.93 -5.58 -13.33
N LEU A 265 13.45 -4.74 -12.41
CA LEU A 265 12.20 -5.02 -11.70
C LEU A 265 10.99 -5.06 -12.63
N GLN A 266 10.96 -4.19 -13.63
CA GLN A 266 9.94 -4.23 -14.67
C GLN A 266 9.97 -5.57 -15.42
N GLN A 267 11.15 -6.05 -15.82
CA GLN A 267 11.30 -7.37 -16.44
C GLN A 267 10.77 -8.49 -15.52
N VAL A 268 11.17 -8.48 -14.24
CA VAL A 268 10.77 -9.50 -13.27
C VAL A 268 9.25 -9.51 -13.05
N VAL A 269 8.62 -8.33 -12.93
CA VAL A 269 7.17 -8.22 -12.74
C VAL A 269 6.39 -8.62 -13.98
N THR A 270 6.86 -8.24 -15.18
CA THR A 270 6.14 -8.54 -16.43
C THR A 270 6.27 -10.00 -16.87
N TYR A 271 7.44 -10.61 -16.66
CA TYR A 271 7.76 -11.91 -17.26
C TYR A 271 8.03 -13.01 -16.23
N ASN A 272 7.95 -12.72 -14.93
CA ASN A 272 8.19 -13.66 -13.84
C ASN A 272 9.56 -14.35 -13.92
N GLY A 273 10.60 -13.61 -14.30
CA GLY A 273 11.95 -14.14 -14.44
C GLY A 273 12.94 -13.12 -14.94
N PHE A 274 14.20 -13.56 -15.10
CA PHE A 274 15.30 -12.73 -15.57
C PHE A 274 16.33 -13.57 -16.33
N TYR A 275 17.23 -12.90 -17.06
CA TYR A 275 18.40 -13.55 -17.66
C TYR A 275 19.58 -13.49 -16.69
N ASP A 276 20.22 -14.62 -16.44
CA ASP A 276 21.41 -14.68 -15.60
C ASP A 276 22.68 -14.26 -16.34
N SER A 277 23.84 -14.32 -15.66
CA SER A 277 25.14 -13.96 -16.25
C SER A 277 25.56 -14.84 -17.42
N ASN A 278 24.97 -16.04 -17.55
CA ASN A 278 25.23 -16.98 -18.63
C ASN A 278 24.23 -16.81 -19.79
N LEU A 279 23.40 -15.76 -19.75
CA LEU A 279 22.34 -15.49 -20.73
C LEU A 279 21.25 -16.57 -20.74
N GLU A 280 21.09 -17.33 -19.66
CA GLU A 280 20.02 -18.30 -19.52
C GLU A 280 18.82 -17.68 -18.81
N TRP A 281 17.62 -18.03 -19.26
CA TRP A 281 16.38 -17.62 -18.61
C TRP A 281 16.22 -18.36 -17.27
N VAL A 282 15.95 -17.59 -16.22
CA VAL A 282 15.69 -18.09 -14.88
C VAL A 282 14.34 -17.57 -14.41
N GLY A 283 13.41 -18.49 -14.15
CA GLY A 283 12.08 -18.17 -13.64
C GLY A 283 12.08 -17.81 -12.15
N LEU A 284 11.07 -17.07 -11.72
CA LEU A 284 10.81 -16.73 -10.31
C LEU A 284 9.42 -17.24 -9.92
N GLU A 285 9.38 -18.16 -8.96
CA GLU A 285 8.14 -18.75 -8.45
C GLU A 285 7.99 -18.47 -6.96
N GLY A 286 6.78 -18.12 -6.52
CA GLY A 286 6.51 -17.84 -5.10
C GLY A 286 7.19 -16.57 -4.59
N VAL A 287 7.60 -15.64 -5.45
CA VAL A 287 8.19 -14.34 -5.08
C VAL A 287 7.21 -13.23 -5.42
N GLN A 288 6.92 -12.35 -4.47
CA GLN A 288 6.15 -11.12 -4.69
C GLN A 288 7.01 -9.92 -4.38
N ILE A 289 6.93 -8.90 -5.25
CA ILE A 289 7.66 -7.65 -5.08
C ILE A 289 6.76 -6.63 -4.37
N VAL A 290 7.25 -6.10 -3.27
CA VAL A 290 6.62 -4.98 -2.55
C VAL A 290 7.65 -3.86 -2.45
N ALA A 291 7.24 -2.62 -2.70
CA ALA A 291 8.14 -1.48 -2.58
C ALA A 291 7.53 -0.36 -1.76
N SER A 292 8.39 0.49 -1.23
CA SER A 292 7.96 1.76 -0.65
C SER A 292 8.84 2.89 -1.14
N MET A 293 8.26 4.07 -1.34
CA MET A 293 9.01 5.25 -1.70
C MET A 293 8.45 6.52 -1.09
N ASN A 294 9.28 7.54 -1.09
CA ASN A 294 8.87 8.87 -0.69
C ASN A 294 8.51 9.67 -1.94
N ALA A 295 7.26 10.14 -2.01
CA ALA A 295 6.73 10.84 -3.18
C ALA A 295 7.27 12.29 -3.33
N GLY A 296 7.94 12.81 -2.30
CA GLY A 296 8.50 14.16 -2.32
C GLY A 296 9.65 14.32 -3.31
N SER A 297 9.75 15.52 -3.89
CA SER A 297 10.82 16.01 -4.78
C SER A 297 12.13 16.32 -4.05
N THR A 298 12.42 15.60 -2.96
CA THR A 298 13.67 15.75 -2.21
C THR A 298 14.85 15.40 -3.11
N LEU A 299 15.93 16.19 -3.05
CA LEU A 299 17.15 15.94 -3.82
C LEU A 299 17.60 14.47 -3.70
N GLY A 300 17.94 13.87 -4.84
CA GLY A 300 18.40 12.48 -4.91
C GLY A 300 17.28 11.44 -5.04
N ARG A 301 16.02 11.85 -5.11
CA ARG A 301 14.89 10.97 -5.46
C ARG A 301 14.50 11.15 -6.92
N HIS A 302 14.37 10.05 -7.64
CA HIS A 302 14.14 10.02 -9.08
C HIS A 302 12.74 9.50 -9.40
N LYS A 303 12.09 10.07 -10.43
CA LYS A 303 10.79 9.59 -10.90
C LYS A 303 10.92 8.16 -11.44
N LEU A 304 9.96 7.31 -11.13
CA LEU A 304 9.86 5.98 -11.71
C LEU A 304 9.32 6.07 -13.14
N THR A 305 9.69 5.10 -13.98
CA THR A 305 9.18 5.05 -15.36
C THR A 305 7.71 4.64 -15.37
N THR A 306 6.92 5.26 -16.25
CA THR A 306 5.49 4.92 -16.42
C THR A 306 5.28 3.46 -16.80
N ARG A 307 6.23 2.87 -17.53
CA ARG A 307 6.23 1.44 -17.87
C ARG A 307 6.27 0.53 -16.64
N PHE A 308 7.02 0.91 -15.60
CA PHE A 308 7.06 0.16 -14.35
C PHE A 308 5.82 0.44 -13.49
N THR A 309 5.43 1.70 -13.35
CA THR A 309 4.27 2.09 -12.51
C THR A 309 2.93 1.61 -13.07
N SER A 310 2.86 1.22 -14.34
CA SER A 310 1.65 0.66 -14.96
C SER A 310 1.43 -0.83 -14.69
N VAL A 311 2.50 -1.57 -14.37
CA VAL A 311 2.42 -3.03 -14.12
C VAL A 311 2.32 -3.38 -12.64
N VAL A 312 2.47 -2.40 -11.75
CA VAL A 312 2.34 -2.55 -10.29
C VAL A 312 1.17 -1.72 -9.77
N ARG A 313 0.66 -2.07 -8.59
CA ARG A 313 -0.37 -1.29 -7.90
C ARG A 313 0.25 -0.19 -7.05
N ILE A 314 -0.45 0.93 -6.85
CA ILE A 314 0.07 2.09 -6.13
C ILE A 314 -0.98 2.61 -5.17
N CYS A 315 -0.57 2.81 -3.92
CA CYS A 315 -1.35 3.55 -2.93
C CYS A 315 -0.48 4.61 -2.24
N ASN A 316 -1.09 5.74 -1.88
CA ASN A 316 -0.46 6.83 -1.16
C ASN A 316 -1.02 6.95 0.26
N VAL A 317 -0.11 7.11 1.24
CA VAL A 317 -0.38 7.22 2.68
C VAL A 317 0.13 8.57 3.18
N GLY A 318 -0.75 9.34 3.82
CA GLY A 318 -0.48 10.66 4.41
C GLY A 318 0.14 10.58 5.81
N TYR A 319 0.39 11.75 6.41
CA TYR A 319 0.74 11.81 7.83
C TYR A 319 -0.51 11.59 8.68
N PRO A 320 -0.40 10.96 9.85
CA PRO A 320 -1.52 10.88 10.77
C PRO A 320 -1.94 12.27 11.26
N ASP A 321 -3.24 12.48 11.40
CA ASP A 321 -3.79 13.70 11.98
C ASP A 321 -3.30 13.95 13.42
N ARG A 322 -3.34 15.22 13.86
CA ARG A 322 -2.97 15.64 15.22
C ARG A 322 -3.65 14.81 16.31
N ASP A 323 -4.95 14.56 16.19
CA ASP A 323 -5.72 13.78 17.17
C ASP A 323 -5.25 12.32 17.24
N GLN A 324 -4.86 11.77 16.08
CA GLN A 324 -4.32 10.41 16.00
C GLN A 324 -2.91 10.36 16.58
N LEU A 325 -2.05 11.33 16.29
CA LEU A 325 -0.73 11.46 16.90
C LEU A 325 -0.84 11.56 18.43
N GLN A 326 -1.74 12.39 18.95
CA GLN A 326 -1.96 12.53 20.39
C GLN A 326 -2.30 11.19 21.02
N THR A 327 -3.15 10.42 20.36
CA THR A 327 -3.53 9.08 20.82
C THR A 327 -2.35 8.11 20.78
N ILE A 328 -1.60 8.08 19.68
CA ILE A 328 -0.43 7.20 19.52
C ILE A 328 0.61 7.49 20.62
N TYR A 329 0.98 8.76 20.80
CA TYR A 329 1.96 9.15 21.81
C TYR A 329 1.44 8.90 23.23
N ALA A 330 0.17 9.17 23.52
CA ALA A 330 -0.41 8.87 24.83
C ALA A 330 -0.41 7.36 25.12
N ALA A 331 -0.73 6.53 24.13
CA ALA A 331 -0.72 5.08 24.24
C ALA A 331 0.70 4.52 24.47
N TYR A 332 1.73 5.13 23.87
CA TYR A 332 3.13 4.74 24.09
C TYR A 332 3.68 5.24 25.43
N LEU A 333 3.38 6.48 25.82
CA LEU A 333 3.88 7.08 27.06
C LEU A 333 3.30 6.41 28.31
N LYS A 334 2.02 6.00 28.27
CA LYS A 334 1.33 5.39 29.41
C LYS A 334 2.05 4.16 29.99
N PRO A 335 2.40 3.10 29.23
CA PRO A 335 3.08 1.93 29.78
C PRO A 335 4.51 2.23 30.22
N ILE A 336 5.21 3.15 29.54
CA ILE A 336 6.58 3.55 29.89
C ILE A 336 6.59 4.27 31.24
N LEU A 337 5.70 5.25 31.42
CA LEU A 337 5.58 6.00 32.67
C LEU A 337 5.05 5.12 33.79
N ASN A 338 4.07 4.26 33.53
CA ASN A 338 3.52 3.36 34.54
C ASN A 338 4.53 2.32 35.05
N ARG A 339 5.54 1.94 34.24
CA ARG A 339 6.60 1.01 34.67
C ARG A 339 7.32 1.49 35.94
N GLN A 340 7.56 2.80 36.08
CA GLN A 340 8.31 3.35 37.21
C GLN A 340 7.48 4.30 38.10
N LEU A 341 6.45 4.95 37.54
CA LEU A 341 5.74 6.06 38.18
C LEU A 341 4.22 5.80 38.33
N ALA A 342 3.75 4.55 38.24
CA ALA A 342 2.33 4.23 38.34
C ALA A 342 1.62 4.77 39.60
N LYS A 343 2.32 4.84 40.75
CA LYS A 343 1.78 5.36 42.02
C LYS A 343 2.02 6.86 42.23
N HIS A 344 2.65 7.55 41.28
CA HIS A 344 2.94 8.97 41.40
C HIS A 344 1.67 9.80 41.19
N ALA A 345 1.41 10.78 42.07
CA ALA A 345 0.18 11.58 42.08
C ALA A 345 -0.13 12.29 40.73
N VAL A 346 0.92 12.65 39.98
CA VAL A 346 0.77 13.33 38.68
C VAL A 346 0.85 12.34 37.51
N TRP A 347 1.77 11.36 37.56
CA TRP A 347 2.12 10.54 36.40
C TRP A 347 1.36 9.22 36.32
N GLY A 348 0.69 8.81 37.40
CA GLY A 348 -0.31 7.75 37.36
C GLY A 348 -1.64 8.17 36.72
N SER A 349 -1.85 9.48 36.52
CA SER A 349 -3.07 10.00 35.89
C SER A 349 -2.98 9.97 34.36
N SER A 350 -3.86 9.19 33.73
CA SER A 350 -3.92 9.07 32.26
C SER A 350 -4.18 10.42 31.57
N SER A 351 -4.93 11.33 32.19
CA SER A 351 -5.20 12.65 31.60
C SER A 351 -3.96 13.53 31.54
N LYS A 352 -3.06 13.44 32.53
CA LYS A 352 -1.78 14.17 32.55
C LYS A 352 -0.81 13.59 31.53
N VAL A 353 -0.80 12.28 31.32
CA VAL A 353 -0.02 11.64 30.24
C VAL A 353 -0.50 12.10 28.86
N SER A 354 -1.81 12.14 28.62
CA SER A 354 -2.38 12.67 27.38
C SER A 354 -2.09 14.17 27.19
N ALA A 355 -2.04 14.96 28.27
CA ALA A 355 -1.64 16.36 28.21
C ALA A 355 -0.17 16.53 27.81
N LEU A 356 0.73 15.71 28.35
CA LEU A 356 2.14 15.69 27.96
C LEU A 356 2.31 15.37 26.48
N ALA A 357 1.59 14.35 25.97
CA ALA A 357 1.59 14.00 24.55
C ALA A 357 1.16 15.20 23.68
N ASN A 358 0.09 15.89 24.05
CA ASN A 358 -0.37 17.08 23.33
C ASN A 358 0.67 18.21 23.34
N SER A 359 1.31 18.48 24.48
CA SER A 359 2.35 19.50 24.58
C SER A 359 3.57 19.17 23.71
N MET A 360 3.98 17.90 23.64
CA MET A 360 5.07 17.47 22.76
C MET A 360 4.73 17.66 21.29
N ILE A 361 3.50 17.33 20.87
CA ILE A 361 3.04 17.52 19.50
C ILE A 361 2.97 19.00 19.15
N GLN A 362 2.45 19.84 20.06
CA GLN A 362 2.41 21.28 19.86
C GLN A 362 3.82 21.87 19.67
N PHE A 363 4.80 21.40 20.46
CA PHE A 363 6.19 21.81 20.28
C PHE A 363 6.76 21.33 18.93
N TYR A 364 6.49 20.09 18.55
CA TYR A 364 6.90 19.54 17.26
C TYR A 364 6.36 20.34 16.07
N GLU A 365 5.08 20.71 16.10
CA GLU A 365 4.45 21.56 15.07
C GLU A 365 5.08 22.96 15.00
N GLN A 366 5.41 23.56 16.15
CA GLN A 366 6.05 24.89 16.21
C GLN A 366 7.50 24.90 15.70
N VAL A 367 8.19 23.77 15.75
CA VAL A 367 9.59 23.65 15.29
C VAL A 367 9.66 23.35 13.79
N LEU A 368 8.63 22.71 13.24
CA LEU A 368 8.55 22.36 11.81
C LEU A 368 7.80 23.37 10.95
N GLY A 369 6.89 24.16 11.54
CA GLY A 369 6.28 25.32 10.89
C GLY A 369 7.21 26.52 10.90
#